data_AF-A0A4Q5SZ69-F1
#
_entry.id   AF-A0A4Q5SZ69-F1
#
_cell.length_a   1.000
_cell.length_b   1.000
_cell.length_c   1.000
_cell.angle_alpha   90.00
_cell.angle_beta   90.00
_cell.angle_gamma   90.00
#
_symmetry.space_group_name_H-M   'P 1'
#
loop_
_entity.id
_entity.type
_entity.pdbx_description
1 polymer ?
#
loop_
_entity_poly.entity_id
_entity_poly.type
_entity_poly.pdbx_seq_one_letter_code
_entity_poly.pdbx_strand_id
1 'polypeptide(L)'
;MSDTCTIPVSEPFTLHVSVIEPRLKHPTIFRYFDELAPGASFRIRNDHDPKPLYYQLIAERGNIFSWNYLQQGPAEWIVEIRKLDTDAGETVGAIAARDLRKAEVFRKYGIDFCCGGKKSLKQTCAEKGIDPATIEAELTAVERSGAPVENFDRWDPAFLSDYIYNKHHGYYYDEAPVISDLLDKVADHHGATHPELFQVREVFTVLLRELSGHFAKEEKVLFPFIKALVQAKQSGDLTALRSTFALKEPVQMMEADHEAAGELLEKLRVLTNNYHLPEGACNSYSLLYGKMENLESDLHQHIHLENNILFPKALELERGLRG
;
A
#
# COMPACT_ATOMS: atom_id res chain seq x y z
N MET A 1 -10.30 -47.93 -3.87
CA MET A 1 -10.27 -47.18 -2.60
C MET A 1 -8.88 -46.60 -2.50
N SER A 2 -8.74 -45.36 -2.97
CA SER A 2 -7.45 -44.68 -3.09
C SER A 2 -7.37 -43.73 -1.91
N ASP A 3 -6.69 -44.15 -0.86
CA ASP A 3 -6.42 -43.31 0.31
C ASP A 3 -5.49 -42.18 -0.11
N THR A 4 -6.05 -40.99 -0.31
CA THR A 4 -5.28 -39.75 -0.38
C THR A 4 -4.72 -39.46 1.00
N CYS A 5 -3.45 -39.77 1.19
CA CYS A 5 -2.67 -39.36 2.34
C CYS A 5 -2.56 -37.83 2.34
N THR A 6 -3.48 -37.16 3.03
CA THR A 6 -3.38 -35.73 3.34
C THR A 6 -2.25 -35.58 4.36
N ILE A 7 -1.08 -35.12 3.91
CA ILE A 7 0.01 -34.75 4.81
C ILE A 7 -0.52 -33.64 5.72
N PRO A 8 -0.52 -33.80 7.06
CA PRO A 8 -0.94 -32.72 7.95
C PRO A 8 0.06 -31.58 7.80
N VAL A 9 -0.43 -30.43 7.34
CA VAL A 9 0.34 -29.18 7.34
C VAL A 9 0.63 -28.89 8.82
N SER A 10 1.89 -29.00 9.24
CA SER A 10 2.26 -28.74 10.64
C SER A 10 1.84 -27.32 11.00
N GLU A 11 1.18 -27.14 12.15
CA GLU A 11 0.84 -25.80 12.60
C GLU A 11 2.10 -24.92 12.68
N PRO A 12 2.04 -23.67 12.18
CA PRO A 12 3.19 -22.79 12.22
C PRO A 12 3.59 -22.47 13.66
N PHE A 13 4.89 -22.48 13.93
CA PHE A 13 5.47 -22.19 15.24
C PHE A 13 4.97 -20.86 15.80
N THR A 14 4.65 -20.81 17.10
CA THR A 14 4.20 -19.59 17.78
C THR A 14 5.26 -19.04 18.73
N LEU A 15 5.76 -17.84 18.44
CA LEU A 15 6.68 -17.08 19.27
C LEU A 15 5.90 -16.26 20.30
N HIS A 16 6.13 -16.54 21.58
CA HIS A 16 5.55 -15.76 22.68
C HIS A 16 6.39 -14.49 22.91
N VAL A 17 5.90 -13.35 22.42
CA VAL A 17 6.66 -12.09 22.42
C VAL A 17 6.71 -11.46 23.82
N SER A 18 5.67 -11.66 24.63
CA SER A 18 5.59 -11.10 25.99
C SER A 18 6.68 -11.60 26.95
N VAL A 19 7.26 -12.78 26.69
CA VAL A 19 8.35 -13.36 27.51
C VAL A 19 9.75 -12.96 27.03
N ILE A 20 9.85 -12.25 25.90
CA ILE A 20 11.12 -11.77 25.37
C ILE A 20 11.43 -10.40 25.98
N GLU A 21 12.69 -10.20 26.35
CA GLU A 21 13.15 -8.92 26.86
C GLU A 21 12.84 -7.77 25.87
N PRO A 22 12.30 -6.62 26.31
CA PRO A 22 11.80 -5.57 25.41
C PRO A 22 12.77 -5.17 24.29
N ARG A 23 14.06 -4.97 24.60
CA ARG A 23 15.09 -4.62 23.61
C ARG A 23 15.41 -5.73 22.59
N LEU A 24 15.03 -6.97 22.87
CA LEU A 24 15.28 -8.13 22.01
C LEU A 24 14.04 -8.57 21.22
N LYS A 25 12.84 -8.02 21.49
CA LYS A 25 11.58 -8.41 20.83
C LYS A 25 11.68 -8.30 19.31
N HIS A 26 11.90 -7.10 18.79
CA HIS A 26 11.94 -6.86 17.34
C HIS A 26 13.13 -7.57 16.66
N PRO A 27 14.38 -7.48 17.17
CA PRO A 27 15.50 -8.22 16.59
C PRO A 27 15.25 -9.73 16.50
N THR A 28 14.60 -10.31 17.51
CA THR A 28 14.28 -11.76 17.50
C THR A 28 13.26 -12.08 16.42
N ILE A 29 12.17 -11.31 16.32
CA ILE A 29 11.12 -11.52 15.32
C ILE A 29 11.67 -11.35 13.91
N PHE A 30 12.51 -10.35 13.68
CA PHE A 30 13.12 -10.10 12.37
C PHE A 30 14.06 -11.22 11.97
N ARG A 31 14.85 -11.75 12.90
CA ARG A 31 15.68 -12.94 12.66
C ARG A 31 14.83 -14.15 12.24
N TYR A 32 13.71 -14.42 12.94
CA TYR A 32 12.78 -15.49 12.55
C TYR A 32 12.20 -15.29 11.15
N PHE A 33 11.85 -14.05 10.80
CA PHE A 33 11.36 -13.71 9.46
C PHE A 33 12.43 -13.87 8.37
N ASP A 34 13.66 -13.44 8.64
CA ASP A 34 14.77 -13.50 7.70
C ASP A 34 15.16 -14.96 7.39
N GLU A 35 15.15 -15.83 8.41
CA GLU A 35 15.41 -17.28 8.31
C GLU A 35 14.25 -18.07 7.66
N LEU A 36 13.08 -17.46 7.50
CA LEU A 36 11.90 -18.11 6.95
C LEU A 36 12.09 -18.43 5.46
N ALA A 37 11.74 -19.66 5.06
CA ALA A 37 11.64 -20.03 3.65
C ALA A 37 10.47 -19.29 2.97
N PRO A 38 10.53 -19.02 1.66
CA PRO A 38 9.40 -18.47 0.91
C PRO A 38 8.12 -19.31 1.09
N GLY A 39 6.98 -18.66 1.28
CA GLY A 39 5.68 -19.30 1.49
C GLY A 39 5.42 -19.85 2.90
N ALA A 40 6.47 -20.03 3.72
CA ALA A 40 6.33 -20.47 5.10
C ALA A 40 5.82 -19.32 6.01
N SER A 41 5.34 -19.67 7.20
CA SER A 41 4.83 -18.73 8.19
C SER A 41 5.19 -19.12 9.62
N PHE A 42 5.17 -18.14 10.51
CA PHE A 42 5.18 -18.32 11.96
C PHE A 42 4.17 -17.37 12.59
N ARG A 43 3.80 -17.63 13.85
CA ARG A 43 2.87 -16.80 14.60
C ARG A 43 3.61 -16.04 15.69
N ILE A 44 3.16 -14.82 15.99
CA ILE A 44 3.54 -14.10 17.20
C ILE A 44 2.33 -14.00 18.12
N ARG A 45 2.57 -14.14 19.43
CA ARG A 45 1.58 -13.92 20.48
C ARG A 45 2.05 -12.78 21.38
N ASN A 46 1.24 -11.74 21.51
CA ASN A 46 1.58 -10.52 22.25
C ASN A 46 0.43 -10.06 23.16
N ASP A 47 0.75 -9.26 24.17
CA ASP A 47 -0.17 -8.71 25.16
C ASP A 47 -0.81 -7.36 24.74
N HIS A 48 -0.36 -6.79 23.62
CA HIS A 48 -0.92 -5.60 22.98
C HIS A 48 -0.86 -5.75 21.46
N ASP A 49 -1.55 -4.86 20.75
CA ASP A 49 -1.53 -4.83 19.29
C ASP A 49 -0.09 -4.66 18.77
N PRO A 50 0.47 -5.66 18.05
CA PRO A 50 1.81 -5.60 17.48
C PRO A 50 1.92 -4.70 16.24
N LYS A 51 0.94 -3.85 15.96
CA LYS A 51 0.96 -2.91 14.83
C LYS A 51 2.23 -2.05 14.70
N PRO A 52 2.88 -1.53 15.77
CA PRO A 52 4.17 -0.84 15.61
C PRO A 52 5.28 -1.73 15.04
N LEU A 53 5.27 -3.03 15.38
CA LEU A 53 6.20 -4.02 14.84
C LEU A 53 5.91 -4.31 13.36
N TYR A 54 4.64 -4.32 12.94
CA TYR A 54 4.27 -4.41 11.53
C TYR A 54 4.90 -3.27 10.72
N TYR A 55 4.72 -2.03 11.18
CA TYR A 55 5.30 -0.85 10.54
C TYR A 55 6.83 -0.87 10.52
N GLN A 56 7.47 -1.38 11.57
CA GLN A 56 8.92 -1.53 11.54
C GLN A 56 9.38 -2.66 10.60
N LEU A 57 8.64 -3.76 10.50
CA LEU A 57 8.98 -4.86 9.60
C LEU A 57 8.82 -4.45 8.13
N ILE A 58 7.73 -3.76 7.77
CA ILE A 58 7.52 -3.24 6.41
C ILE A 58 8.57 -2.17 6.09
N ALA A 59 8.91 -1.29 7.03
CA ALA A 59 10.02 -0.36 6.84
C ALA A 59 11.32 -1.13 6.60
N GLU A 60 11.75 -2.06 7.45
CA GLU A 60 13.08 -2.63 7.27
C GLU A 60 13.19 -3.70 6.17
N ARG A 61 12.10 -4.38 5.79
CA ARG A 61 12.10 -5.50 4.84
C ARG A 61 11.29 -5.23 3.57
N GLY A 62 10.50 -4.17 3.53
CA GLY A 62 9.53 -3.89 2.47
C GLY A 62 8.32 -4.84 2.53
N ASN A 63 7.39 -4.64 1.61
CA ASN A 63 6.16 -5.45 1.56
C ASN A 63 6.33 -6.88 0.98
N ILE A 64 7.21 -7.68 1.59
CA ILE A 64 7.53 -9.07 1.16
C ILE A 64 6.91 -10.14 2.07
N PHE A 65 5.88 -9.77 2.83
CA PHE A 65 5.21 -10.65 3.77
C PHE A 65 3.71 -10.36 3.84
N SER A 66 2.93 -11.31 4.35
CA SER A 66 1.56 -11.05 4.78
C SER A 66 1.45 -11.03 6.30
N TRP A 67 0.53 -10.21 6.79
CA TRP A 67 0.26 -9.98 8.20
C TRP A 67 -1.21 -10.29 8.49
N ASN A 68 -1.48 -11.46 9.05
CA ASN A 68 -2.84 -11.92 9.28
C ASN A 68 -3.15 -12.00 10.77
N TYR A 69 -4.11 -11.19 11.24
CA TYR A 69 -4.61 -11.30 12.60
C TYR A 69 -5.48 -12.55 12.74
N LEU A 70 -4.98 -13.52 13.50
CA LEU A 70 -5.75 -14.70 13.91
C LEU A 70 -6.61 -14.40 15.14
N GLN A 71 -6.18 -13.46 15.98
CA GLN A 71 -6.92 -12.99 17.15
C GLN A 71 -6.57 -11.53 17.44
N GLN A 72 -7.58 -10.71 17.72
CA GLN A 72 -7.46 -9.28 18.01
C GLN A 72 -8.04 -8.93 19.38
N GLY A 73 -7.19 -8.95 20.42
CA GLY A 73 -7.43 -8.33 21.72
C GLY A 73 -8.75 -8.66 22.43
N PRO A 74 -9.05 -7.96 23.55
CA PRO A 74 -8.11 -7.14 24.32
C PRO A 74 -7.13 -7.98 25.16
N ALA A 75 -7.42 -9.26 25.41
CA ALA A 75 -6.60 -10.13 26.26
C ALA A 75 -5.33 -10.62 25.56
N GLU A 76 -5.40 -10.83 24.24
CA GLU A 76 -4.34 -11.47 23.47
C GLU A 76 -4.41 -11.11 22.00
N TRP A 77 -3.24 -10.91 21.39
CA TRP A 77 -3.09 -10.65 19.98
C TRP A 77 -2.25 -11.75 19.36
N ILE A 78 -2.82 -12.45 18.37
CA ILE A 78 -2.14 -13.50 17.62
C ILE A 78 -2.09 -13.08 16.16
N VAL A 79 -0.88 -12.97 15.63
CA VAL A 79 -0.64 -12.62 14.23
C VAL A 79 0.17 -13.72 13.57
N GLU A 80 -0.28 -14.18 12.40
CA GLU A 80 0.54 -14.98 11.49
C GLU A 80 1.32 -14.05 10.55
N ILE A 81 2.64 -14.22 10.55
CA ILE A 81 3.58 -13.55 9.65
C ILE A 81 4.05 -14.58 8.63
N ARG A 82 3.77 -14.36 7.35
CA ARG A 82 4.14 -15.27 6.26
C ARG A 82 5.04 -14.56 5.27
N LYS A 83 6.17 -15.17 4.89
CA LYS A 83 7.02 -14.66 3.81
C LYS A 83 6.37 -14.99 2.48
N LEU A 84 6.20 -13.99 1.61
CA LEU A 84 5.55 -14.22 0.33
C LEU A 84 6.39 -15.17 -0.53
N ASP A 85 5.69 -16.06 -1.23
CA ASP A 85 6.30 -16.95 -2.22
C ASP A 85 6.43 -16.21 -3.55
N THR A 86 7.66 -16.08 -4.05
CA THR A 86 7.98 -15.41 -5.32
C THR A 86 7.60 -16.25 -6.54
N ASP A 87 7.36 -17.55 -6.37
CA ASP A 87 6.95 -18.46 -7.45
C ASP A 87 5.41 -18.56 -7.57
N ALA A 88 4.66 -17.78 -6.79
CA ALA A 88 3.20 -17.81 -6.73
C ALA A 88 2.49 -17.18 -7.95
N GLY A 89 3.24 -16.91 -9.02
CA GLY A 89 2.77 -16.27 -10.24
C GLY A 89 2.88 -14.74 -10.19
N GLU A 90 2.26 -14.10 -11.16
CA GLU A 90 2.36 -12.67 -11.33
C GLU A 90 1.67 -11.87 -10.21
N THR A 91 2.34 -10.81 -9.77
CA THR A 91 1.84 -9.90 -8.74
C THR A 91 0.74 -8.98 -9.25
N VAL A 92 -0.23 -8.65 -8.39
CA VAL A 92 -1.34 -7.73 -8.77
C VAL A 92 -0.81 -6.34 -9.14
N GLY A 93 0.28 -5.89 -8.50
CA GLY A 93 1.01 -4.68 -8.88
C GLY A 93 1.55 -4.76 -10.30
N ALA A 94 2.29 -5.82 -10.65
CA ALA A 94 2.78 -6.01 -12.02
C ALA A 94 1.66 -6.08 -13.08
N ILE A 95 0.50 -6.66 -12.73
CA ILE A 95 -0.67 -6.67 -13.62
C ILE A 95 -1.17 -5.24 -13.86
N ALA A 96 -1.34 -4.44 -12.80
CA ALA A 96 -1.81 -3.07 -12.88
C ALA A 96 -0.80 -2.12 -13.56
N ALA A 97 0.51 -2.34 -13.36
CA ALA A 97 1.56 -1.49 -13.92
C ALA A 97 1.59 -1.50 -15.45
N ARG A 98 1.29 -2.65 -16.07
CA ARG A 98 1.23 -2.79 -17.53
C ARG A 98 -0.08 -2.32 -18.14
N ASP A 99 -1.17 -2.37 -17.37
CA ASP A 99 -2.50 -1.97 -17.80
C ASP A 99 -3.31 -1.49 -16.60
N LEU A 100 -3.26 -0.19 -16.34
CA LEU A 100 -3.92 0.41 -15.19
C LEU A 100 -5.45 0.22 -15.22
N ARG A 101 -6.06 -0.04 -16.39
CA ARG A 101 -7.50 -0.34 -16.47
C ARG A 101 -7.86 -1.61 -15.68
N LYS A 102 -6.90 -2.52 -15.49
CA LYS A 102 -7.04 -3.72 -14.66
C LYS A 102 -7.11 -3.40 -13.16
N ALA A 103 -6.63 -2.23 -12.72
CA ALA A 103 -6.75 -1.77 -11.34
C ALA A 103 -8.21 -1.60 -10.90
N GLU A 104 -9.11 -1.20 -11.81
CA GLU A 104 -10.55 -1.10 -11.52
C GLU A 104 -11.18 -2.46 -11.21
N VAL A 105 -10.70 -3.53 -11.85
CA VAL A 105 -11.09 -4.90 -11.48
C VAL A 105 -10.65 -5.18 -10.05
N PHE A 106 -9.39 -4.89 -9.70
CA PHE A 106 -8.91 -5.12 -8.34
C PHE A 106 -9.73 -4.33 -7.30
N ARG A 107 -10.01 -3.05 -7.55
CA ARG A 107 -10.85 -2.20 -6.68
C ARG A 107 -12.24 -2.78 -6.46
N LYS A 108 -12.91 -3.23 -7.51
CA LYS A 108 -14.24 -3.85 -7.44
C LYS A 108 -14.30 -5.02 -6.46
N TYR A 109 -13.19 -5.75 -6.31
CA TYR A 109 -13.07 -6.89 -5.40
C TYR A 109 -12.32 -6.57 -4.11
N GLY A 110 -12.04 -5.29 -3.85
CA GLY A 110 -11.27 -4.81 -2.69
C GLY A 110 -9.84 -5.33 -2.66
N ILE A 111 -9.28 -5.75 -3.80
CA ILE A 111 -7.91 -6.23 -3.94
C ILE A 111 -6.97 -5.03 -3.92
N ASP A 112 -6.09 -4.99 -2.93
CA ASP A 112 -5.05 -3.96 -2.80
C ASP A 112 -3.91 -4.23 -3.78
N PHE A 113 -3.88 -3.44 -4.86
CA PHE A 113 -2.86 -3.51 -5.90
C PHE A 113 -1.77 -2.43 -5.74
N CYS A 114 -1.90 -1.53 -4.77
CA CYS A 114 -0.99 -0.41 -4.55
C CYS A 114 0.02 -0.75 -3.46
N CYS A 115 -0.38 -0.81 -2.19
CA CYS A 115 0.47 -1.19 -1.07
C CYS A 115 0.75 -2.69 -1.13
N GLY A 116 -0.30 -3.52 -1.14
CA GLY A 116 -0.32 -4.97 -1.31
C GLY A 116 0.13 -5.50 -2.68
N GLY A 117 0.60 -4.62 -3.56
CA GLY A 117 0.92 -4.90 -4.96
C GLY A 117 1.91 -6.05 -5.19
N LYS A 118 2.76 -6.36 -4.20
CA LYS A 118 3.78 -7.44 -4.26
C LYS A 118 3.19 -8.84 -4.09
N LYS A 119 1.92 -8.98 -3.70
CA LYS A 119 1.23 -10.28 -3.62
C LYS A 119 0.79 -10.76 -5.00
N SER A 120 0.84 -12.07 -5.24
CA SER A 120 0.30 -12.67 -6.46
C SER A 120 -1.23 -12.64 -6.49
N LEU A 121 -1.82 -12.65 -7.70
CA LEU A 121 -3.27 -12.72 -7.85
C LEU A 121 -3.86 -13.91 -7.06
N LYS A 122 -3.18 -15.06 -7.13
CA LYS A 122 -3.57 -16.28 -6.42
C LYS A 122 -3.52 -16.11 -4.89
N GLN A 123 -2.47 -15.47 -4.37
CA GLN A 123 -2.34 -15.20 -2.94
C GLN A 123 -3.47 -14.28 -2.45
N THR A 124 -3.68 -13.16 -3.14
CA THR A 124 -4.72 -12.20 -2.76
C THR A 124 -6.14 -12.78 -2.86
N CYS A 125 -6.42 -13.58 -3.90
CA CYS A 125 -7.69 -14.28 -4.02
C CYS A 125 -7.92 -15.28 -2.88
N ALA A 126 -6.89 -16.05 -2.51
CA ALA A 126 -6.97 -16.99 -1.40
C ALA A 126 -7.24 -16.29 -0.05
N GLU A 127 -6.57 -15.16 0.22
CA GLU A 127 -6.79 -14.37 1.45
C GLU A 127 -8.21 -13.81 1.54
N LYS A 128 -8.81 -13.42 0.41
CA LYS A 128 -10.16 -12.85 0.36
C LYS A 128 -11.28 -13.87 0.13
N GLY A 129 -10.95 -15.14 -0.06
CA GLY A 129 -11.93 -16.17 -0.40
C GLY A 129 -12.59 -15.96 -1.76
N ILE A 130 -11.86 -15.36 -2.71
CA ILE A 130 -12.31 -15.09 -4.07
C ILE A 130 -11.81 -16.22 -4.98
N ASP A 131 -12.64 -16.67 -5.92
CA ASP A 131 -12.22 -17.59 -6.98
C ASP A 131 -11.30 -16.86 -7.99
N PRO A 132 -10.01 -17.25 -8.13
CA PRO A 132 -9.09 -16.60 -9.06
C PRO A 132 -9.60 -16.58 -10.51
N ALA A 133 -10.33 -17.61 -10.94
CA ALA A 133 -10.85 -17.71 -12.30
C ALA A 133 -11.84 -16.58 -12.63
N THR A 134 -12.56 -16.07 -11.63
CA THR A 134 -13.48 -14.93 -11.78
C THR A 134 -12.70 -13.66 -12.11
N ILE A 135 -11.62 -13.41 -11.38
CA ILE A 135 -10.80 -12.21 -11.59
C ILE A 135 -10.06 -12.29 -12.93
N GLU A 136 -9.47 -13.45 -13.24
CA GLU A 136 -8.78 -13.67 -14.52
C GLU A 136 -9.69 -13.43 -15.74
N ALA A 137 -10.97 -13.83 -15.66
CA ALA A 137 -11.94 -13.57 -16.71
C ALA A 137 -12.20 -12.06 -16.91
N GLU A 138 -12.36 -11.28 -15.83
CA GLU A 138 -12.56 -9.83 -15.93
C GLU A 138 -11.31 -9.10 -16.42
N LEU A 139 -10.12 -9.48 -15.95
CA LEU A 139 -8.84 -8.95 -16.45
C LEU A 139 -8.68 -9.20 -17.96
N THR A 140 -9.07 -10.38 -18.44
CA THR A 140 -9.05 -10.73 -19.86
C THR A 140 -10.07 -9.91 -20.66
N ALA A 141 -11.24 -9.63 -20.08
CA ALA A 141 -12.25 -8.80 -20.72
C ALA A 141 -11.77 -7.35 -20.91
N VAL A 142 -11.10 -6.77 -19.90
CA VAL A 142 -10.49 -5.43 -19.99
C VAL A 142 -9.46 -5.38 -21.11
N GLU A 143 -8.60 -6.39 -21.21
CA GLU A 143 -7.56 -6.46 -22.25
C GLU A 143 -8.16 -6.46 -23.66
N ARG A 144 -9.28 -7.15 -23.86
CA ARG A 144 -9.99 -7.23 -25.15
C ARG A 144 -10.75 -5.95 -25.53
N SER A 145 -10.90 -4.99 -24.62
CA SER A 145 -11.64 -3.75 -24.90
C SER A 145 -10.98 -2.85 -25.95
N GLY A 146 -9.69 -3.06 -26.26
CA GLY A 146 -8.97 -2.33 -27.30
C GLY A 146 -8.73 -0.83 -27.01
N ALA A 147 -9.11 -0.34 -25.82
CA ALA A 147 -8.81 1.03 -25.43
C ALA A 147 -7.28 1.23 -25.28
N PRO A 148 -6.79 2.47 -25.47
CA PRO A 148 -5.37 2.77 -25.28
C PRO A 148 -4.88 2.34 -23.89
N VAL A 149 -3.70 1.74 -23.85
CA VAL A 149 -3.05 1.28 -22.62
C VAL A 149 -1.83 2.15 -22.40
N GLU A 150 -1.84 2.91 -21.32
CA GLU A 150 -0.62 3.54 -20.82
C GLU A 150 0.19 2.47 -20.08
N ASN A 151 1.41 2.25 -20.57
CA ASN A 151 2.34 1.30 -19.98
C ASN A 151 3.45 2.07 -19.27
N PHE A 152 3.22 2.32 -17.98
CA PHE A 152 4.14 3.05 -17.11
C PHE A 152 5.47 2.31 -16.89
N ASP A 153 5.51 0.98 -17.08
CA ASP A 153 6.77 0.22 -17.03
C ASP A 153 7.76 0.66 -18.10
N ARG A 154 7.32 1.30 -19.18
CA ARG A 154 8.22 1.82 -20.22
C ARG A 154 8.82 3.18 -19.91
N TRP A 155 8.34 3.87 -18.88
CA TRP A 155 8.76 5.23 -18.58
C TRP A 155 10.07 5.25 -17.81
N ASP A 156 10.91 6.22 -18.16
CA ASP A 156 12.13 6.52 -17.43
C ASP A 156 11.79 7.02 -16.01
N PRO A 157 12.53 6.62 -14.95
CA PRO A 157 12.24 7.02 -13.57
C PRO A 157 12.20 8.53 -13.33
N ALA A 158 13.02 9.33 -14.03
CA ALA A 158 13.01 10.78 -13.88
C ALA A 158 11.69 11.35 -14.41
N PHE A 159 11.27 10.90 -15.60
CA PHE A 159 10.00 11.32 -16.20
C PHE A 159 8.78 10.83 -15.38
N LEU A 160 8.81 9.59 -14.88
CA LEU A 160 7.74 9.08 -14.03
C LEU A 160 7.61 9.88 -12.73
N SER A 161 8.73 10.31 -12.13
CA SER A 161 8.72 11.22 -10.97
C SER A 161 8.05 12.55 -11.30
N ASP A 162 8.35 13.14 -12.47
CA ASP A 162 7.68 14.36 -12.92
C ASP A 162 6.18 14.16 -13.16
N TYR A 163 5.80 13.04 -13.75
CA TYR A 163 4.40 12.72 -13.96
C TYR A 163 3.64 12.59 -12.64
N ILE A 164 4.18 11.85 -11.67
CA ILE A 164 3.54 11.65 -10.38
C ILE A 164 3.30 12.99 -9.69
N TYR A 165 4.32 13.86 -9.64
CA TYR A 165 4.17 15.20 -9.09
C TYR A 165 3.09 16.01 -9.82
N ASN A 166 3.19 16.14 -11.15
CA ASN A 166 2.30 17.01 -11.90
C ASN A 166 0.86 16.50 -11.97
N LYS A 167 0.67 15.16 -11.94
CA LYS A 167 -0.65 14.54 -12.07
C LYS A 167 -1.31 14.33 -10.71
N HIS A 168 -0.61 13.72 -9.76
CA HIS A 168 -1.19 13.24 -8.50
C HIS A 168 -0.98 14.23 -7.36
N HIS A 169 0.26 14.67 -7.11
CA HIS A 169 0.49 15.69 -6.07
C HIS A 169 -0.24 17.00 -6.43
N GLY A 170 -0.20 17.41 -7.70
CA GLY A 170 -0.98 18.55 -8.20
C GLY A 170 -2.49 18.42 -7.96
N TYR A 171 -3.07 17.26 -8.29
CA TYR A 171 -4.49 16.99 -8.02
C TYR A 171 -4.83 17.05 -6.53
N TYR A 172 -3.99 16.47 -5.68
CA TYR A 172 -4.14 16.56 -4.23
C TYR A 172 -4.11 18.01 -3.74
N TYR A 173 -3.15 18.82 -4.19
CA TYR A 173 -3.04 20.22 -3.76
C TYR A 173 -4.25 21.06 -4.17
N ASP A 174 -4.88 20.74 -5.30
CA ASP A 174 -6.10 21.40 -5.76
C ASP A 174 -7.35 20.93 -4.97
N GLU A 175 -7.48 19.61 -4.72
CA GLU A 175 -8.71 19.02 -4.17
C GLU A 175 -8.75 18.98 -2.64
N ALA A 176 -7.62 18.77 -1.96
CA ALA A 176 -7.60 18.61 -0.50
C ALA A 176 -8.20 19.81 0.26
N PRO A 177 -7.87 21.08 -0.07
CA PRO A 177 -8.50 22.23 0.59
C PRO A 177 -10.01 22.30 0.33
N VAL A 178 -10.45 21.98 -0.89
CA VAL A 178 -11.87 21.99 -1.28
C VAL A 178 -12.65 20.93 -0.51
N ILE A 179 -12.09 19.72 -0.39
CA ILE A 179 -12.69 18.63 0.37
C ILE A 179 -12.75 18.98 1.85
N SER A 180 -11.69 19.56 2.42
CA SER A 180 -11.68 19.99 3.83
C SER A 180 -12.78 21.01 4.12
N ASP A 181 -12.90 22.05 3.29
CA ASP A 181 -13.94 23.08 3.45
C ASP A 181 -15.36 22.53 3.30
N LEU A 182 -15.57 21.59 2.39
CA LEU A 182 -16.86 20.92 2.22
C LEU A 182 -17.18 20.02 3.40
N LEU A 183 -16.20 19.26 3.90
CA LEU A 183 -16.34 18.37 5.03
C LEU A 183 -16.72 19.14 6.30
N ASP A 184 -16.09 20.30 6.55
CA ASP A 184 -16.45 21.17 7.67
C ASP A 184 -17.90 21.64 7.57
N LYS A 185 -18.33 22.16 6.41
CA LYS A 185 -19.71 22.64 6.22
C LYS A 185 -20.74 21.51 6.40
N VAL A 186 -20.46 20.33 5.85
CA VAL A 186 -21.36 19.18 5.94
C VAL A 186 -21.40 18.65 7.37
N ALA A 187 -20.26 18.51 8.04
CA ALA A 187 -20.19 18.08 9.44
C ALA A 187 -20.88 19.08 10.38
N ASP A 188 -20.70 20.38 10.17
CA ASP A 188 -21.32 21.40 11.03
C ASP A 188 -22.85 21.46 10.84
N HIS A 189 -23.35 21.25 9.62
CA HIS A 189 -24.78 21.25 9.34
C HIS A 189 -25.49 19.94 9.71
N HIS A 190 -24.89 18.80 9.36
CA HIS A 190 -25.50 17.48 9.48
C HIS A 190 -25.01 16.65 10.67
N GLY A 191 -23.92 17.04 11.33
CA GLY A 191 -23.25 16.23 12.35
C GLY A 191 -24.10 15.91 13.60
N ALA A 192 -25.14 16.69 13.88
CA ALA A 192 -26.10 16.35 14.94
C ALA A 192 -26.93 15.09 14.61
N THR A 193 -27.28 14.90 13.34
CA THR A 193 -28.03 13.74 12.84
C THR A 193 -27.09 12.63 12.36
N HIS A 194 -25.91 13.00 11.88
CA HIS A 194 -24.87 12.15 11.30
C HIS A 194 -23.55 12.31 12.08
N PRO A 195 -23.47 11.86 13.34
CA PRO A 195 -22.32 12.09 14.21
C PRO A 195 -21.02 11.44 13.70
N GLU A 196 -21.11 10.45 12.83
CA GLU A 196 -19.97 9.87 12.12
C GLU A 196 -19.14 10.91 11.35
N LEU A 197 -19.77 11.99 10.87
CA LEU A 197 -19.09 13.07 10.14
C LEU A 197 -17.99 13.75 10.96
N PHE A 198 -18.13 13.81 12.29
CA PHE A 198 -17.07 14.34 13.14
C PHE A 198 -15.84 13.43 13.14
N GLN A 199 -16.04 12.11 13.12
CA GLN A 199 -14.95 11.15 13.01
C GLN A 199 -14.33 11.16 11.61
N VAL A 200 -15.15 11.29 10.56
CA VAL A 200 -14.66 11.47 9.18
C VAL A 200 -13.76 12.70 9.11
N ARG A 201 -14.17 13.83 9.70
CA ARG A 201 -13.36 15.06 9.78
C ARG A 201 -12.02 14.86 10.49
N GLU A 202 -12.03 14.19 11.64
CA GLU A 202 -10.81 13.89 12.39
C GLU A 202 -9.84 13.02 11.58
N VAL A 203 -10.33 11.92 11.00
CA VAL A 203 -9.52 10.99 10.21
C VAL A 203 -8.97 11.66 8.97
N PHE A 204 -9.80 12.44 8.27
CA PHE A 204 -9.38 13.16 7.07
C PHE A 204 -8.29 14.20 7.39
N THR A 205 -8.40 14.91 8.51
CA THR A 205 -7.39 15.87 8.95
C THR A 205 -6.05 15.19 9.24
N VAL A 206 -6.08 14.00 9.86
CA VAL A 206 -4.86 13.19 10.06
C VAL A 206 -4.27 12.79 8.72
N LEU A 207 -5.09 12.27 7.79
CA LEU A 207 -4.65 11.90 6.44
C LEU A 207 -3.94 13.06 5.72
N LEU A 208 -4.52 14.26 5.71
CA LEU A 208 -3.91 15.44 5.06
C LEU A 208 -2.55 15.81 5.67
N ARG A 209 -2.41 15.67 6.99
CA ARG A 209 -1.12 15.94 7.66
C ARG A 209 -0.06 14.92 7.26
N GLU A 210 -0.42 13.63 7.25
CA GLU A 210 0.51 12.57 6.85
C GLU A 210 0.92 12.73 5.37
N LEU A 211 -0.04 12.96 4.46
CA LEU A 211 0.22 13.19 3.03
C LEU A 211 1.09 14.43 2.80
N SER A 212 0.81 15.54 3.46
CA SER A 212 1.62 16.77 3.30
C SER A 212 3.07 16.56 3.72
N GLY A 213 3.30 15.87 4.85
CA GLY A 213 4.64 15.53 5.30
C GLY A 213 5.33 14.55 4.35
N HIS A 214 4.58 13.57 3.85
CA HIS A 214 5.05 12.56 2.91
C HIS A 214 5.45 13.16 1.56
N PHE A 215 4.59 13.91 0.87
CA PHE A 215 4.91 14.54 -0.43
C PHE A 215 6.11 15.49 -0.32
N ALA A 216 6.26 16.21 0.79
CA ALA A 216 7.43 17.05 1.00
C ALA A 216 8.75 16.25 1.02
N LYS A 217 8.76 15.00 1.55
CA LYS A 217 9.93 14.11 1.50
C LYS A 217 10.20 13.68 0.05
N GLU A 218 9.15 13.36 -0.70
CA GLU A 218 9.27 12.93 -2.09
C GLU A 218 9.82 14.05 -2.99
N GLU A 219 9.14 15.19 -2.99
CA GLU A 219 9.42 16.33 -3.86
C GLU A 219 10.80 16.94 -3.61
N LYS A 220 11.22 17.02 -2.35
CA LYS A 220 12.45 17.74 -1.96
C LYS A 220 13.66 16.83 -1.83
N VAL A 221 13.45 15.51 -1.67
CA VAL A 221 14.54 14.57 -1.42
C VAL A 221 14.50 13.40 -2.39
N LEU A 222 13.42 12.62 -2.39
CA LEU A 222 13.40 11.34 -3.11
C LEU A 222 13.41 11.50 -4.63
N PHE A 223 12.50 12.29 -5.21
CA PHE A 223 12.44 12.51 -6.65
C PHE A 223 13.72 13.19 -7.19
N PRO A 224 14.27 14.24 -6.55
CA PRO A 224 15.57 14.78 -6.94
C PRO A 224 16.69 13.72 -6.94
N PHE A 225 16.71 12.83 -5.94
CA PHE A 225 17.70 11.76 -5.88
C PHE A 225 17.51 10.75 -7.01
N ILE A 226 16.27 10.32 -7.30
CA ILE A 226 15.99 9.42 -8.43
C ILE A 226 16.43 10.05 -9.76
N LYS A 227 16.16 11.34 -9.96
CA LYS A 227 16.61 12.07 -11.15
C LYS A 227 18.13 12.13 -11.26
N ALA A 228 18.83 12.30 -10.14
CA ALA A 228 20.30 12.26 -10.10
C ALA A 228 20.85 10.88 -10.48
N LEU A 229 20.20 9.78 -10.08
CA LEU A 229 20.57 8.43 -10.52
C LEU A 229 20.44 8.26 -12.04
N VAL A 230 19.34 8.75 -12.62
CA VAL A 230 19.13 8.71 -14.08
C VAL A 230 20.20 9.53 -14.80
N GLN A 231 20.48 10.75 -14.31
CA GLN A 231 21.53 11.61 -14.87
C GLN A 231 22.91 10.94 -14.82
N ALA A 232 23.26 10.32 -13.69
CA ALA A 232 24.54 9.63 -13.49
C ALA A 232 24.69 8.44 -14.46
N LYS A 233 23.62 7.67 -14.72
CA LYS A 233 23.62 6.61 -15.73
C LYS A 233 23.85 7.14 -17.14
N GLN A 234 23.27 8.28 -17.48
CA GLN A 234 23.39 8.89 -18.81
C GLN A 234 24.77 9.53 -19.04
N SER A 235 25.33 10.19 -18.03
CA SER A 235 26.60 10.91 -18.14
C SER A 235 27.82 10.03 -17.85
N GLY A 236 27.66 8.94 -17.09
CA GLY A 236 28.75 8.16 -16.51
C GLY A 236 29.43 8.83 -15.31
N ASP A 237 28.98 10.01 -14.90
CA ASP A 237 29.53 10.73 -13.74
C ASP A 237 28.82 10.30 -12.45
N LEU A 238 29.53 9.51 -11.64
CA LEU A 238 29.06 8.99 -10.36
C LEU A 238 29.44 9.89 -9.17
N THR A 239 30.07 11.05 -9.41
CA THR A 239 30.64 11.89 -8.33
C THR A 239 29.60 12.26 -7.28
N ALA A 240 28.40 12.66 -7.72
CA ALA A 240 27.29 13.04 -6.82
C ALA A 240 26.75 11.85 -6.00
N LEU A 241 26.88 10.62 -6.50
CA LEU A 241 26.37 9.41 -5.84
C LEU A 241 27.30 8.89 -4.74
N ARG A 242 28.61 9.14 -4.86
CA ARG A 242 29.61 8.67 -3.88
C ARG A 242 29.41 9.26 -2.48
N SER A 243 28.87 10.47 -2.38
CA SER A 243 28.61 11.18 -1.13
C SER A 243 27.16 11.09 -0.64
N THR A 244 26.31 10.33 -1.33
CA THR A 244 24.87 10.24 -1.03
C THR A 244 24.55 8.88 -0.39
N PHE A 245 23.63 8.87 0.57
CA PHE A 245 23.12 7.65 1.21
C PHE A 245 22.41 6.73 0.20
N ALA A 246 22.22 5.45 0.57
CA ALA A 246 21.52 4.49 -0.28
C ALA A 246 20.03 4.84 -0.38
N LEU A 247 19.40 4.50 -1.51
CA LEU A 247 17.99 4.77 -1.76
C LEU A 247 17.05 3.84 -0.96
N LYS A 248 17.57 2.69 -0.51
CA LYS A 248 16.78 1.64 0.15
C LYS A 248 16.02 2.14 1.37
N GLU A 249 16.69 2.76 2.32
CA GLU A 249 16.07 3.20 3.58
C GLU A 249 15.02 4.32 3.38
N PRO A 250 15.25 5.34 2.53
CA PRO A 250 14.20 6.29 2.15
C PRO A 250 12.96 5.66 1.51
N VAL A 251 13.14 4.75 0.55
CA VAL A 251 12.01 4.06 -0.12
C VAL A 251 11.20 3.26 0.88
N GLN A 252 11.89 2.57 1.78
CA GLN A 252 11.29 1.80 2.86
C GLN A 252 10.42 2.65 3.80
N MET A 253 10.87 3.87 4.12
CA MET A 253 10.05 4.83 4.87
C MET A 253 8.81 5.28 4.08
N MET A 254 8.94 5.50 2.77
CA MET A 254 7.78 5.88 1.94
C MET A 254 6.76 4.74 1.86
N GLU A 255 7.20 3.49 1.67
CA GLU A 255 6.30 2.32 1.68
C GLU A 255 5.53 2.19 3.02
N ALA A 256 6.19 2.52 4.15
CA ALA A 256 5.52 2.52 5.46
C ALA A 256 4.52 3.68 5.62
N ASP A 257 4.84 4.88 5.12
CA ASP A 257 3.91 6.02 5.08
C ASP A 257 2.67 5.67 4.22
N HIS A 258 2.85 4.98 3.08
CA HIS A 258 1.76 4.53 2.21
C HIS A 258 0.80 3.57 2.90
N GLU A 259 1.34 2.62 3.66
CA GLU A 259 0.52 1.70 4.44
C GLU A 259 -0.32 2.45 5.48
N ALA A 260 0.28 3.40 6.19
CA ALA A 260 -0.44 4.22 7.16
C ALA A 260 -1.54 5.07 6.50
N ALA A 261 -1.28 5.63 5.31
CA ALA A 261 -2.29 6.35 4.53
C ALA A 261 -3.43 5.40 4.08
N GLY A 262 -3.10 4.19 3.62
CA GLY A 262 -4.08 3.17 3.24
C GLY A 262 -5.04 2.80 4.37
N GLU A 263 -4.54 2.66 5.60
CA GLU A 263 -5.39 2.39 6.77
C GLU A 263 -6.35 3.54 7.09
N LEU A 264 -5.91 4.80 6.91
CA LEU A 264 -6.77 5.97 7.10
C LEU A 264 -7.85 6.02 6.03
N LEU A 265 -7.53 5.70 4.78
CA LEU A 265 -8.47 5.61 3.67
C LEU A 265 -9.52 4.51 3.92
N GLU A 266 -9.10 3.32 4.35
CA GLU A 266 -10.03 2.24 4.72
C GLU A 266 -10.95 2.64 5.87
N LYS A 267 -10.41 3.33 6.89
CA LYS A 267 -11.22 3.86 7.99
C LYS A 267 -12.25 4.88 7.49
N LEU A 268 -11.88 5.78 6.58
CA LEU A 268 -12.81 6.71 5.96
C LEU A 268 -13.90 5.96 5.20
N ARG A 269 -13.53 4.95 4.40
CA ARG A 269 -14.46 4.12 3.64
C ARG A 269 -15.46 3.40 4.55
N VAL A 270 -15.03 2.88 5.70
CA VAL A 270 -15.94 2.29 6.71
C VAL A 270 -16.90 3.35 7.28
N LEU A 271 -16.38 4.50 7.71
CA LEU A 271 -17.18 5.57 8.32
C LEU A 271 -18.21 6.16 7.36
N THR A 272 -17.90 6.23 6.07
CA THR A 272 -18.78 6.76 5.03
C THR A 272 -19.71 5.69 4.44
N ASN A 273 -19.72 4.47 4.99
CA ASN A 273 -20.43 3.33 4.42
C ASN A 273 -20.11 3.16 2.93
N ASN A 274 -18.83 3.14 2.58
CA ASN A 274 -18.33 3.08 1.22
C ASN A 274 -18.85 4.24 0.35
N TYR A 275 -18.81 5.46 0.90
CA TYR A 275 -19.33 6.68 0.29
C TYR A 275 -20.80 6.60 -0.15
N HIS A 276 -21.61 5.74 0.47
CA HIS A 276 -23.05 5.72 0.23
C HIS A 276 -23.71 6.88 0.97
N LEU A 277 -24.55 7.63 0.25
CA LEU A 277 -25.25 8.77 0.82
C LEU A 277 -26.34 8.33 1.79
N PRO A 278 -26.45 8.96 2.97
CA PRO A 278 -27.58 8.72 3.86
C PRO A 278 -28.89 9.28 3.27
N GLU A 279 -30.01 8.80 3.80
CA GLU A 279 -31.33 9.33 3.43
C GLU A 279 -31.42 10.83 3.74
N GLY A 280 -31.90 11.62 2.78
CA GLY A 280 -32.00 13.08 2.92
C GLY A 280 -30.69 13.84 2.73
N ALA A 281 -29.63 13.20 2.24
CA ALA A 281 -28.37 13.86 1.91
C ALA A 281 -28.56 15.02 0.93
N CYS A 282 -27.98 16.17 1.25
CA CYS A 282 -28.02 17.34 0.37
C CYS A 282 -26.96 17.27 -0.75
N ASN A 283 -27.04 18.18 -1.72
CA ASN A 283 -26.09 18.25 -2.83
C ASN A 283 -24.63 18.42 -2.36
N SER A 284 -24.39 19.18 -1.29
CA SER A 284 -23.03 19.35 -0.73
C SER A 284 -22.49 18.05 -0.14
N TYR A 285 -23.35 17.22 0.46
CA TYR A 285 -22.99 15.90 0.95
C TYR A 285 -22.60 14.98 -0.22
N SER A 286 -23.41 14.95 -1.28
CA SER A 286 -23.11 14.21 -2.51
C SER A 286 -21.79 14.64 -3.15
N LEU A 287 -21.55 15.94 -3.24
CA LEU A 287 -20.30 16.49 -3.78
C LEU A 287 -19.10 16.11 -2.91
N LEU A 288 -19.24 16.19 -1.59
CA LEU A 288 -18.18 15.81 -0.64
C LEU A 288 -17.78 14.35 -0.84
N TYR A 289 -18.73 13.42 -0.79
CA TYR A 289 -18.45 11.99 -0.90
C TYR A 289 -17.86 11.64 -2.26
N GLY A 290 -18.38 12.22 -3.35
CA GLY A 290 -17.79 12.03 -4.67
C GLY A 290 -16.35 12.54 -4.78
N LYS A 291 -16.02 13.69 -4.16
CA LYS A 291 -14.64 14.20 -4.15
C LYS A 291 -13.71 13.36 -3.28
N MET A 292 -14.18 12.89 -2.12
CA MET A 292 -13.38 12.00 -1.27
C MET A 292 -13.07 10.67 -1.96
N GLU A 293 -14.07 10.08 -2.64
CA GLU A 293 -13.88 8.84 -3.41
C GLU A 293 -12.91 9.05 -4.59
N ASN A 294 -13.00 10.19 -5.29
CA ASN A 294 -12.05 10.53 -6.35
C ASN A 294 -10.63 10.73 -5.83
N LEU A 295 -10.46 11.40 -4.67
CA LEU A 295 -9.15 11.57 -4.06
C LEU A 295 -8.54 10.24 -3.63
N GLU A 296 -9.31 9.36 -2.99
CA GLU A 296 -8.84 8.01 -2.65
C GLU A 296 -8.46 7.21 -3.90
N SER A 297 -9.25 7.32 -4.97
CA SER A 297 -8.94 6.67 -6.25
C SER A 297 -7.63 7.20 -6.84
N ASP A 298 -7.40 8.51 -6.81
CA ASP A 298 -6.14 9.08 -7.29
C ASP A 298 -4.94 8.64 -6.43
N LEU A 299 -5.07 8.67 -5.10
CA LEU A 299 -4.03 8.24 -4.15
C LEU A 299 -3.65 6.77 -4.33
N HIS A 300 -4.62 5.88 -4.52
CA HIS A 300 -4.35 4.47 -4.82
C HIS A 300 -3.57 4.29 -6.13
N GLN A 301 -3.87 5.08 -7.16
CA GLN A 301 -3.11 5.04 -8.42
C GLN A 301 -1.70 5.59 -8.22
N HIS A 302 -1.57 6.72 -7.54
CA HIS A 302 -0.29 7.34 -7.17
C HIS A 302 0.61 6.34 -6.46
N ILE A 303 0.16 5.81 -5.32
CA ILE A 303 0.91 4.85 -4.50
C ILE A 303 1.29 3.61 -5.32
N HIS A 304 0.41 3.16 -6.23
CA HIS A 304 0.72 2.06 -7.12
C HIS A 304 1.90 2.37 -8.05
N LEU A 305 1.91 3.53 -8.72
CA LEU A 305 2.99 3.96 -9.60
C LEU A 305 4.32 4.04 -8.85
N GLU A 306 4.29 4.42 -7.58
CA GLU A 306 5.48 4.50 -6.75
C GLU A 306 5.99 3.14 -6.30
N ASN A 307 5.16 2.40 -5.55
CA ASN A 307 5.53 1.14 -4.92
C ASN A 307 5.89 0.05 -5.94
N ASN A 308 5.19 0.03 -7.08
CA ASN A 308 5.27 -1.09 -8.02
C ASN A 308 6.08 -0.75 -9.28
N ILE A 309 6.42 0.52 -9.52
CA ILE A 309 7.12 0.94 -10.74
C ILE A 309 8.31 1.84 -10.42
N LEU A 310 8.10 3.03 -9.85
CA LEU A 310 9.16 4.01 -9.66
C LEU A 310 10.23 3.50 -8.68
N PHE A 311 9.83 3.07 -7.49
CA PHE A 311 10.77 2.66 -6.45
C PHE A 311 11.56 1.41 -6.84
N PRO A 312 10.94 0.33 -7.36
CA PRO A 312 11.71 -0.84 -7.84
C PRO A 312 12.73 -0.48 -8.91
N LYS A 313 12.34 0.33 -9.92
CA LYS A 313 13.26 0.78 -10.98
C LYS A 313 14.41 1.61 -10.44
N ALA A 314 14.13 2.52 -9.51
CA ALA A 314 15.15 3.38 -8.93
C ALA A 314 16.16 2.59 -8.08
N LEU A 315 15.69 1.60 -7.31
CA LEU A 315 16.56 0.69 -6.55
C LEU A 315 17.42 -0.20 -7.45
N GLU A 316 16.86 -0.71 -8.54
CA GLU A 316 17.63 -1.47 -9.54
C GLU A 316 18.69 -0.59 -10.21
N LEU A 317 18.31 0.63 -10.59
CA LEU A 317 19.20 1.62 -11.18
C LEU A 317 20.38 1.96 -10.25
N GLU A 318 20.11 2.25 -8.98
CA GLU A 318 21.16 2.52 -8.00
C GLU A 318 22.11 1.32 -7.85
N ARG A 319 21.57 0.10 -7.76
CA ARG A 319 22.37 -1.13 -7.65
C ARG A 319 23.33 -1.28 -8.84
N GLY A 320 22.86 -0.99 -10.05
CA GLY A 320 23.69 -1.04 -11.26
C GLY A 320 24.78 0.04 -11.31
N LEU A 321 24.59 1.17 -10.63
CA LEU A 321 25.55 2.29 -10.60
C LEU A 321 26.57 2.19 -9.45
N ARG A 322 26.20 1.52 -8.36
CA ARG A 322 27.07 1.31 -7.18
C ARG A 322 27.77 -0.05 -7.17
N GLY A 323 27.34 -0.98 -8.00
CA GLY A 323 27.83 -2.36 -8.10
C GLY A 323 29.19 -2.52 -8.75
#